data_AF-A0A8J3JZS8-F1
#
_entry.id   AF-A0A8J3JZS8-F1
#
_cell.length_a   1.000
_cell.length_b   1.000
_cell.length_c   1.000
_cell.angle_alpha   90.00
_cell.angle_beta   90.00
_cell.angle_gamma   90.00
#
_symmetry.space_group_name_H-M   'P 1'
#
loop_
_entity.id
_entity.type
_entity.pdbx_description
1 polymer ?
#
loop_
_entity_poly.entity_id
_entity_poly.type
_entity_poly.pdbx_seq_one_letter_code
_entity_poly.pdbx_strand_id
1 'polypeptide(L)'
;MFVLGVFRVTELPGGVLYRWEADGGKTAAGFALFESEGPAVRPCTETGVIQGDLLIFGPRLAVTGHDSFSDRVTVVRVAGAIVAKFLQLGEPPETAHKYYA
;
A
#
# COMPACT_ATOMS: atom_id res chain seq x y z
N MET A 1 14.19 -13.71 5.18
CA MET A 1 14.24 -12.24 5.34
C MET A 1 13.77 -11.57 4.07
N PHE A 2 12.56 -11.00 4.12
CA PHE A 2 11.91 -10.25 3.05
C PHE A 2 11.78 -8.80 3.51
N VAL A 3 12.22 -7.85 2.69
CA VAL A 3 12.19 -6.41 3.02
C VAL A 3 11.17 -5.71 2.14
N LEU A 4 10.27 -4.94 2.75
CA LEU A 4 9.31 -4.13 2.05
C LEU A 4 9.63 -2.65 2.26
N GLY A 5 9.85 -1.93 1.17
CA GLY A 5 9.94 -0.46 1.13
C GLY A 5 8.70 0.13 0.47
N VAL A 6 8.21 1.24 1.00
CA VAL A 6 7.09 2.01 0.46
C VAL A 6 7.50 3.48 0.43
N PHE A 7 7.31 4.13 -0.72
CA PHE A 7 7.79 5.47 -1.02
C PHE A 7 6.65 6.29 -1.61
N ARG A 8 6.38 7.47 -1.02
CA ARG A 8 5.39 8.42 -1.55
C ARG A 8 5.84 8.87 -2.94
N VAL A 9 4.92 8.84 -3.90
CA VAL A 9 5.16 9.32 -5.27
C VAL A 9 4.55 10.69 -5.45
N THR A 10 3.24 10.79 -5.24
CA THR A 10 2.49 12.03 -5.39
C THR A 10 1.15 11.93 -4.67
N GLU A 11 0.45 13.05 -4.57
CA GLU A 11 -0.94 13.11 -4.11
C GLU A 11 -1.86 13.24 -5.32
N LEU A 12 -2.92 12.44 -5.34
CA LEU A 12 -3.96 12.39 -6.35
C LEU A 12 -5.30 12.81 -5.71
N PRO A 13 -6.31 13.21 -6.51
CA PRO A 13 -7.63 13.55 -5.98
C PRO A 13 -8.27 12.43 -5.14
N GLY A 14 -7.88 11.17 -5.38
CA GLY A 14 -8.37 10.00 -4.64
C GLY A 14 -7.46 9.52 -3.50
N GLY A 15 -6.38 10.23 -3.16
CA GLY A 15 -5.47 9.85 -2.08
C GLY A 15 -4.00 9.89 -2.47
N VAL A 16 -3.13 9.31 -1.63
CA VAL A 16 -1.69 9.33 -1.83
C VAL A 16 -1.24 8.11 -2.63
N LEU A 17 -0.55 8.34 -3.74
CA LEU A 17 0.06 7.29 -4.54
C LEU A 17 1.40 6.89 -3.94
N TYR A 18 1.55 5.60 -3.69
CA TYR A 18 2.80 4.99 -3.22
C TYR A 18 3.37 4.04 -4.26
N ARG A 19 4.69 4.04 -4.39
CA ARG A 19 5.45 2.96 -5.00
C ARG A 19 5.96 2.06 -3.90
N TRP A 20 5.78 0.74 -4.06
CA TRP A 20 6.32 -0.23 -3.13
C TRP A 20 7.30 -1.17 -3.82
N GLU A 21 8.26 -1.65 -3.05
CA GLU A 21 9.34 -2.51 -3.49
C GLU A 21 9.57 -3.64 -2.48
N ALA A 22 9.63 -4.87 -2.98
CA ALA A 22 10.14 -6.02 -2.25
C ALA A 22 11.63 -6.23 -2.57
N ASP A 23 12.44 -6.34 -1.52
CA ASP A 23 13.89 -6.56 -1.59
C ASP A 23 14.62 -5.54 -2.47
N GLY A 24 14.24 -4.26 -2.35
CA GLY A 24 14.77 -3.15 -3.16
C GLY A 24 14.36 -3.25 -4.64
N GLY A 25 13.19 -3.82 -4.92
CA GLY A 25 12.62 -3.95 -6.25
C GLY A 25 13.12 -5.18 -7.02
N LYS A 26 14.00 -5.99 -6.43
CA LYS A 26 14.56 -7.20 -7.07
C LYS A 26 13.54 -8.34 -7.17
N THR A 27 12.63 -8.44 -6.20
CA THR A 27 11.66 -9.52 -6.12
C THR A 27 10.33 -9.13 -6.75
N ALA A 28 9.82 -7.96 -6.36
CA ALA A 28 8.57 -7.42 -6.87
C ALA A 28 8.53 -5.91 -6.61
N ALA A 29 7.75 -5.20 -7.41
CA ALA A 29 7.43 -3.81 -7.18
C ALA A 29 6.04 -3.53 -7.75
N GLY A 30 5.42 -2.46 -7.26
CA GLY A 30 4.12 -2.04 -7.74
C GLY A 30 3.70 -0.72 -7.14
N PHE A 31 2.43 -0.39 -7.31
CA PHE A 31 1.85 0.84 -6.79
C PHE A 31 0.62 0.54 -5.94
N ALA A 32 0.36 1.43 -5.00
CA ALA A 32 -0.81 1.37 -4.15
C ALA A 32 -1.35 2.79 -3.89
N LEU A 33 -2.66 2.94 -3.93
CA LEU A 33 -3.35 4.17 -3.55
C LEU A 33 -3.78 4.07 -2.09
N PHE A 34 -3.46 5.10 -1.31
CA PHE A 34 -3.88 5.23 0.09
C PHE A 34 -4.91 6.35 0.25
N GLU A 35 -6.11 5.99 0.69
CA GLU A 35 -7.22 6.89 1.01
C GLU A 35 -7.17 7.23 2.51
N SER A 36 -6.79 8.46 2.89
CA SER A 36 -6.53 8.83 4.29
C SER A 36 -7.79 9.09 5.12
N GLU A 37 -8.88 9.56 4.51
CA GLU A 37 -10.15 9.86 5.22
C GLU A 37 -10.81 8.59 5.78
N GLY A 38 -10.76 7.50 5.01
CA GLY A 38 -11.15 6.17 5.46
C GLY A 38 -9.97 5.22 5.28
N PRO A 39 -8.98 5.20 6.19
CA PRO A 39 -7.63 4.67 5.97
C PRO A 39 -7.63 3.33 5.24
N ALA A 40 -7.52 3.40 3.91
CA ALA A 40 -7.69 2.26 3.04
C ALA A 40 -6.62 2.23 1.97
N VAL A 41 -6.24 1.01 1.59
CA VAL A 41 -5.21 0.79 0.58
C VAL A 41 -5.76 -0.10 -0.52
N ARG A 42 -5.49 0.29 -1.76
CA ARG A 42 -5.87 -0.44 -2.98
C ARG A 42 -4.66 -0.59 -3.92
N PRO A 43 -4.49 -1.74 -4.59
CA PRO A 43 -3.52 -1.85 -5.67
C PRO A 43 -3.95 -0.95 -6.84
N CYS A 44 -2.97 -0.33 -7.49
CA CYS A 44 -3.23 0.56 -8.62
C CYS A 44 -2.06 0.56 -9.61
N THR A 45 -2.27 1.15 -10.77
CA THR A 45 -1.20 1.44 -11.73
C THR A 45 -0.30 2.59 -11.26
N GLU A 46 0.80 2.84 -11.96
CA GLU A 46 1.68 4.00 -11.77
C GLU A 46 0.95 5.35 -11.89
N THR A 47 -0.17 5.39 -12.62
CA THR A 47 -0.99 6.59 -12.77
C THR A 47 -2.14 6.68 -11.75
N GLY A 48 -2.21 5.74 -10.80
CA GLY A 48 -3.24 5.70 -9.77
C GLY A 48 -4.57 5.08 -10.21
N VAL A 49 -4.62 4.38 -11.35
CA VAL A 49 -5.83 3.66 -11.77
C VAL A 49 -5.96 2.38 -10.94
N ILE A 50 -7.05 2.23 -10.18
CA ILE A 50 -7.30 1.08 -9.31
C ILE A 50 -7.33 -0.22 -10.13
N GLN A 51 -6.67 -1.26 -9.62
CA GLN A 51 -6.63 -2.60 -10.22
C GLN A 51 -7.55 -3.54 -9.45
N GLY A 52 -8.56 -4.09 -10.13
CA GLY A 52 -9.55 -4.99 -9.50
C GLY A 52 -10.41 -4.29 -8.44
N ASP A 53 -10.90 -5.05 -7.48
CA ASP A 53 -11.73 -4.56 -6.36
C ASP A 53 -11.11 -4.84 -4.98
N LEU A 54 -9.84 -5.28 -4.93
CA LEU A 54 -9.11 -5.52 -3.69
C LEU A 54 -8.99 -4.21 -2.87
N LEU A 55 -9.45 -4.27 -1.63
CA LEU A 55 -9.45 -3.17 -0.67
C LEU A 55 -8.99 -3.67 0.70
N ILE A 56 -8.02 -2.97 1.29
CA ILE A 56 -7.57 -3.21 2.65
C ILE A 56 -8.00 -2.02 3.50
N PHE A 57 -8.99 -2.21 4.37
CA PHE A 57 -9.49 -1.17 5.27
C PHE A 57 -8.80 -1.27 6.63
N GLY A 58 -7.87 -0.34 6.87
CA GLY A 58 -6.99 -0.29 8.03
C GLY A 58 -7.72 -0.32 9.39
N PRO A 59 -8.74 0.52 9.63
CA PRO A 59 -9.37 0.63 10.95
C PRO A 59 -10.09 -0.64 11.42
N ARG A 60 -10.50 -1.53 10.51
CA ARG A 60 -11.19 -2.79 10.85
C ARG A 60 -10.37 -4.04 10.51
N LEU A 61 -9.12 -3.88 10.08
CA LEU A 61 -8.28 -4.96 9.56
C LEU A 61 -9.04 -5.83 8.53
N ALA A 62 -9.88 -5.21 7.72
CA ALA A 62 -10.75 -5.90 6.79
C ALA A 62 -10.09 -5.95 5.41
N VAL A 63 -10.10 -7.13 4.78
CA VAL A 63 -9.64 -7.33 3.41
C VAL A 63 -10.80 -7.85 2.57
N THR A 64 -11.22 -7.06 1.60
CA THR A 64 -12.37 -7.35 0.72
C THR A 64 -11.95 -7.32 -0.74
N GLY A 65 -12.71 -7.99 -1.61
CA GLY A 65 -12.43 -8.04 -3.04
C GLY A 65 -11.26 -8.95 -3.43
N HIS A 66 -10.86 -8.81 -4.69
CA HIS A 66 -9.85 -9.58 -5.38
C HIS A 66 -9.13 -8.70 -6.43
N ASP A 67 -7.85 -8.97 -6.61
CA ASP A 67 -7.07 -8.44 -7.72
C ASP A 67 -6.26 -9.60 -8.29
N SER A 68 -6.45 -9.89 -9.59
CA SER A 68 -5.73 -10.96 -10.28
C SER A 68 -4.31 -10.56 -10.68
N PHE A 69 -3.98 -9.27 -10.60
CA PHE A 69 -2.67 -8.73 -11.01
C PHE A 69 -1.67 -8.64 -9.86
N SER A 70 -2.12 -8.74 -8.60
CA SER A 70 -1.27 -8.57 -7.43
C SER A 70 -1.29 -9.79 -6.51
N ASP A 71 -0.16 -10.07 -5.88
CA ASP A 71 -0.10 -11.01 -4.77
C ASP A 71 -0.79 -10.41 -3.53
N ARG A 72 -1.92 -11.01 -3.13
CA ARG A 72 -2.76 -10.51 -2.03
C ARG A 72 -1.99 -10.35 -0.72
N VAL A 73 -1.07 -11.27 -0.41
CA VAL A 73 -0.27 -11.22 0.82
C VAL A 73 0.66 -10.00 0.80
N THR A 74 1.30 -9.74 -0.32
CA THR A 74 2.17 -8.57 -0.53
C THR A 74 1.38 -7.28 -0.39
N VAL A 75 0.20 -7.17 -1.00
CA VAL A 75 -0.64 -5.96 -0.86
C VAL A 75 -1.07 -5.73 0.59
N VAL A 76 -1.41 -6.79 1.33
CA VAL A 76 -1.71 -6.67 2.78
C VAL A 76 -0.50 -6.18 3.57
N ARG A 77 0.71 -6.63 3.24
CA ARG A 77 1.96 -6.15 3.87
C ARG A 77 2.25 -4.69 3.55
N VAL A 78 2.01 -4.25 2.31
CA VAL A 78 2.10 -2.84 1.88
C VAL A 78 1.11 -2.00 2.66
N ALA A 79 -0.15 -2.43 2.69
CA ALA A 79 -1.20 -1.73 3.42
C ALA A 79 -0.88 -1.62 4.92
N GLY A 80 -0.41 -2.71 5.54
CA GLY A 80 0.01 -2.71 6.93
C GLY A 80 1.19 -1.77 7.21
N ALA A 81 2.14 -1.63 6.27
CA ALA A 81 3.24 -0.67 6.39
C ALA A 81 2.75 0.78 6.37
N ILE A 82 1.87 1.12 5.40
CA ILE A 82 1.30 2.48 5.23
C ILE A 82 0.40 2.82 6.42
N VAL A 83 -0.60 1.99 6.71
CA VAL A 83 -1.60 2.26 7.75
C VAL A 83 -0.96 2.33 9.13
N ALA A 84 -0.03 1.43 9.47
CA ALA A 84 0.64 1.49 10.78
C ALA A 84 1.44 2.79 10.95
N LYS A 85 2.06 3.29 9.88
CA LYS A 85 2.79 4.56 9.92
C LYS A 85 1.84 5.77 9.96
N PHE A 86 0.76 5.74 9.18
CA PHE A 86 -0.29 6.76 9.25
C PHE A 86 -0.87 6.88 10.66
N LEU A 87 -1.23 5.75 11.29
CA LEU A 87 -1.74 5.73 12.67
C LEU A 87 -0.71 6.22 13.69
N GLN A 88 0.58 6.09 13.41
CA GLN A 88 1.66 6.60 14.28
C GLN A 88 1.86 8.12 14.12
N LEU A 89 1.79 8.64 12.90
CA LEU A 89 2.14 10.03 12.57
C LEU A 89 0.94 10.98 12.58
N GLY A 90 -0.27 10.45 12.34
CA GLY A 90 -1.48 11.27 12.11
C GLY A 90 -1.59 11.84 10.69
N GLU A 91 -0.61 11.58 9.82
CA GLU A 91 -0.57 12.04 8.43
C GLU A 91 -0.01 10.94 7.50
N PRO A 92 -0.34 10.96 6.18
CA PRO A 92 0.21 10.00 5.22
C PRO A 92 1.74 10.01 5.22
N PRO A 93 2.42 8.86 5.44
CA PRO A 93 3.87 8.84 5.59
C PRO A 93 4.60 9.13 4.27
N GLU A 94 5.75 9.81 4.32
CA GLU A 94 6.64 9.90 3.16
C GLU A 94 7.24 8.54 2.78
N THR A 95 7.59 7.73 3.79
CA THR A 95 8.10 6.38 3.58
C THR A 95 7.60 5.41 4.66
N ALA A 96 7.49 4.13 4.32
CA ALA A 96 7.24 3.06 5.26
C ALA A 96 8.07 1.82 4.93
N HIS A 97 8.78 1.28 5.92
CA HIS A 97 9.64 0.10 5.76
C HIS A 97 9.22 -1.00 6.74
N LYS A 98 9.22 -2.25 6.28
CA LYS A 98 8.95 -3.44 7.12
C LYS A 98 9.93 -4.56 6.78
N TYR A 99 10.41 -5.22 7.83
CA TYR A 99 11.28 -6.39 7.74
C TYR A 99 10.49 -7.61 8.19
N TYR A 100 10.43 -8.64 7.36
CA TYR A 100 9.78 -9.90 7.66
C TYR A 100 10.85 -10.99 7.75
N ALA A 101 10.89 -11.71 8.87
CA ALA A 101 11.85 -12.79 9.11
C ALA A 101 11.57 -13.99 8.19
#